data_AF-A0A0T1XPZ4-F1
#
_entry.id   AF-A0A0T1XPZ4-F1
#
_cell.length_a   1.000
_cell.length_b   1.000
_cell.length_c   1.000
_cell.angle_alpha   90.00
_cell.angle_beta   90.00
_cell.angle_gamma   90.00
#
_symmetry.space_group_name_H-M   'P 1'
#
loop_
_entity.id
_entity.type
_entity.pdbx_description
1 polymer ?
#
loop_
_entity_poly.entity_id
_entity_poly.type
_entity_poly.pdbx_seq_one_letter_code
_entity_poly.pdbx_strand_id
1 'polypeptide(L)'
;MSSVSSFISELIRAANEIGKLDNYQRRRMLGRAIATIRDAREQVGLPTSKSATDAVIDLVTMAGSIERRSDDEVKAAFLEAADMIRTLKIVLDAKDEVLRGE
;
A
#
# COMPACT_ATOMS: atom_id res chain seq x y z
N MET A 1 7.89 -14.91 0.94
CA MET A 1 7.89 -13.80 -0.05
C MET A 1 6.70 -13.78 -1.01
N SER A 2 5.98 -14.90 -1.22
CA SER A 2 4.79 -15.00 -2.09
C SER A 2 3.56 -14.20 -1.64
N SER A 3 3.43 -13.90 -0.34
CA SER A 3 2.27 -13.17 0.21
C SER A 3 2.19 -11.70 -0.24
N VAL A 4 3.33 -10.99 -0.31
CA VAL A 4 3.36 -9.56 -0.68
C VAL A 4 3.06 -9.36 -2.17
N SER A 5 3.66 -10.15 -3.05
CA SER A 5 3.38 -10.08 -4.50
C SER A 5 1.93 -10.44 -4.85
N SER A 6 1.36 -11.41 -4.13
CA SER A 6 -0.07 -11.74 -4.24
C SER A 6 -0.94 -10.56 -3.81
N PHE A 7 -0.58 -9.89 -2.71
CA PHE A 7 -1.33 -8.73 -2.24
C PHE A 7 -1.24 -7.51 -3.16
N ILE A 8 -0.08 -7.25 -3.78
CA ILE A 8 0.04 -6.23 -4.85
C ILE A 8 -0.95 -6.53 -5.99
N SER A 9 -1.02 -7.80 -6.41
CA SER A 9 -1.96 -8.21 -7.47
C SER A 9 -3.42 -8.06 -7.05
N GLU A 10 -3.73 -8.34 -5.78
CA GLU A 10 -5.05 -8.12 -5.17
C GLU A 10 -5.45 -6.63 -5.21
N LEU A 11 -4.54 -5.72 -4.86
CA LEU A 11 -4.77 -4.27 -4.92
C LEU A 11 -5.04 -3.78 -6.35
N ILE A 12 -4.24 -4.21 -7.31
CA ILE A 12 -4.41 -3.82 -8.72
C ILE A 12 -5.75 -4.35 -9.26
N ARG A 13 -6.09 -5.61 -8.95
CA ARG A 13 -7.38 -6.19 -9.34
C ARG A 13 -8.54 -5.44 -8.71
N ALA A 14 -8.46 -5.15 -7.42
CA ALA A 14 -9.47 -4.38 -6.70
C ALA A 14 -9.66 -2.97 -7.26
N ALA A 15 -8.58 -2.32 -7.70
CA ALA A 15 -8.63 -1.01 -8.34
C ALA A 15 -9.38 -1.07 -9.68
N ASN A 16 -9.19 -2.15 -10.45
CA ASN A 16 -9.92 -2.37 -11.71
C ASN A 16 -11.38 -2.79 -11.50
N GLU A 17 -11.70 -3.38 -10.34
CA GLU A 17 -13.05 -3.84 -9.98
C GLU A 17 -13.70 -2.94 -8.91
N ILE A 18 -13.31 -1.65 -8.84
CA ILE A 18 -13.69 -0.76 -7.72
C ILE A 18 -15.20 -0.63 -7.52
N GLY A 19 -15.97 -0.61 -8.61
CA GLY A 19 -17.43 -0.55 -8.58
C GLY A 19 -18.11 -1.82 -8.02
N LYS A 20 -17.36 -2.91 -7.83
CA LYS A 20 -17.85 -4.15 -7.19
C LYS A 20 -17.57 -4.19 -5.68
N LEU A 21 -16.79 -3.24 -5.17
CA LEU A 21 -16.39 -3.20 -3.77
C LEU A 21 -17.26 -2.22 -2.98
N ASP A 22 -17.79 -2.67 -1.85
CA ASP A 22 -18.45 -1.79 -0.90
C ASP A 22 -17.44 -0.94 -0.10
N ASN A 23 -17.93 0.08 0.60
CA ASN A 23 -17.09 0.99 1.39
C ASN A 23 -16.30 0.29 2.51
N TYR A 24 -16.81 -0.80 3.07
CA TYR A 24 -16.12 -1.57 4.10
C TYR A 24 -14.94 -2.34 3.49
N GLN A 25 -15.15 -3.02 2.37
CA GLN A 25 -14.10 -3.72 1.61
C GLN A 25 -13.03 -2.73 1.16
N ARG A 26 -13.44 -1.55 0.64
CA ARG A 26 -12.51 -0.49 0.23
C ARG A 26 -11.62 -0.03 1.39
N ARG A 27 -12.23 0.31 2.53
CA ARG A 27 -11.53 0.75 3.74
C ARG A 27 -10.62 -0.33 4.31
N ARG A 28 -11.08 -1.58 4.39
CA ARG A 28 -10.31 -2.72 4.91
C ARG A 28 -9.07 -2.99 4.05
N MET A 29 -9.21 -2.96 2.73
CA MET A 29 -8.11 -3.20 1.81
C MET A 29 -7.06 -2.09 1.88
N LEU A 30 -7.49 -0.82 1.92
CA LEU A 30 -6.58 0.31 2.10
C LEU A 30 -5.88 0.26 3.47
N GLY A 31 -6.59 -0.09 4.53
CA GLY A 31 -6.03 -0.29 5.87
C GLY A 31 -4.94 -1.37 5.92
N ARG A 32 -5.18 -2.50 5.24
CA ARG A 32 -4.17 -3.57 5.09
C ARG A 32 -2.93 -3.08 4.31
N ALA A 33 -3.15 -2.29 3.26
CA ALA A 33 -2.05 -1.71 2.48
C ALA A 33 -1.20 -0.74 3.32
N ILE A 34 -1.84 0.14 4.07
CA ILE A 34 -1.17 1.07 5.01
C ILE A 34 -0.31 0.31 6.03
N ALA A 35 -0.86 -0.74 6.65
CA ALA A 35 -0.11 -1.56 7.61
C ALA A 35 1.11 -2.21 6.93
N THR A 36 0.92 -2.81 5.75
CA THR A 36 1.99 -3.46 4.99
C THR A 36 3.10 -2.47 4.61
N ILE A 37 2.74 -1.25 4.19
CA ILE A 37 3.71 -0.19 3.86
C ILE A 37 4.51 0.21 5.10
N ARG A 38 3.86 0.38 6.25
CA ARG A 38 4.53 0.73 7.51
C ARG A 38 5.53 -0.33 7.94
N ASP A 39 5.11 -1.60 7.93
CA ASP A 39 5.95 -2.73 8.31
C ASP A 39 7.15 -2.88 7.35
N ALA A 40 6.94 -2.70 6.04
CA ALA A 40 8.02 -2.76 5.06
C ALA A 40 9.00 -1.58 5.19
N ARG A 41 8.48 -0.38 5.48
CA ARG A 41 9.26 0.84 5.76
C ARG A 41 10.17 0.68 6.97
N GLU A 42 9.67 0.08 8.03
CA GLU A 42 10.46 -0.23 9.23
C GLU A 42 11.61 -1.19 8.90
N GLN A 43 11.36 -2.24 8.11
CA GLN A 43 12.39 -3.21 7.72
C GLN A 43 13.49 -2.62 6.82
N VAL A 44 13.19 -1.63 5.98
CA VAL A 44 14.20 -0.89 5.19
C VAL A 44 14.90 0.21 5.99
N GLY A 45 14.51 0.46 7.24
CA GLY A 45 15.09 1.52 8.08
C GLY A 45 14.58 2.93 7.77
N LEU A 46 13.42 3.04 7.12
CA LEU A 46 12.76 4.32 6.78
C LEU A 46 11.45 4.46 7.56
N PRO A 47 11.48 4.66 8.90
CA PRO A 47 10.26 4.79 9.68
C PRO A 47 9.39 5.95 9.16
N THR A 48 8.07 5.78 9.29
CA THR A 48 7.07 6.78 8.85
C THR A 48 7.44 8.16 9.37
N SER A 49 7.55 9.13 8.47
CA SER A 49 7.86 10.51 8.84
C SER A 49 6.64 11.13 9.50
N LYS A 50 6.83 11.90 10.57
CA LYS A 50 5.75 12.72 11.16
C LYS A 50 5.44 13.98 10.33
N SER A 51 6.11 14.15 9.18
CA SER A 51 5.90 15.29 8.28
C SER A 51 4.56 15.19 7.56
N ALA A 52 3.92 16.33 7.33
CA ALA A 52 2.65 16.44 6.59
C ALA A 52 2.73 15.96 5.13
N THR A 53 3.93 15.69 4.60
CA THR A 53 4.18 15.23 3.21
C THR A 53 4.36 13.72 3.09
N ASP A 54 4.06 12.94 4.14
CA ASP A 54 4.17 11.48 4.05
C ASP A 54 2.96 10.88 3.31
N ALA A 55 3.20 10.28 2.15
CA ALA A 55 2.17 9.60 1.33
C ALA A 55 1.33 8.58 2.12
N VAL A 56 1.86 7.99 3.20
CA VAL A 56 1.07 7.09 4.08
C VAL A 56 -0.02 7.86 4.83
N ILE A 57 0.22 9.12 5.19
CA ILE A 57 -0.79 10.00 5.83
C ILE A 57 -1.93 10.31 4.84
N ASP A 58 -1.61 10.51 3.57
CA ASP A 58 -2.61 10.72 2.52
C ASP A 58 -3.51 9.48 2.38
N LEU A 59 -2.92 8.28 2.36
CA LEU A 59 -3.70 7.03 2.35
C LEU A 59 -4.56 6.84 3.60
N VAL A 60 -4.05 7.21 4.79
CA VAL A 60 -4.85 7.17 6.04
C VAL A 60 -6.04 8.12 5.96
N THR A 61 -5.82 9.33 5.44
CA THR A 61 -6.88 10.33 5.24
C THR A 61 -7.91 9.85 4.23
N MET A 62 -7.47 9.21 3.13
CA MET A 62 -8.33 8.57 2.14
C MET A 62 -9.18 7.46 2.77
N ALA A 63 -8.56 6.56 3.55
CA ALA A 63 -9.27 5.48 4.25
C ALA A 63 -10.31 6.02 5.26
N GLY A 64 -9.98 7.10 5.98
CA GLY A 64 -10.90 7.75 6.91
C GLY A 64 -12.11 8.38 6.22
N SER A 65 -11.96 8.81 4.98
CA SER A 65 -12.98 9.53 4.21
C SER A 65 -13.64 8.71 3.10
N ILE A 66 -13.45 7.38 3.05
CA ILE A 66 -13.82 6.51 1.91
C ILE A 66 -15.25 6.71 1.37
N GLU A 67 -16.23 6.96 2.25
CA GLU A 67 -17.64 7.13 1.89
C GLU A 67 -17.91 8.42 1.11
N ARG A 68 -16.99 9.38 1.18
CA ARG A 68 -17.06 10.67 0.51
C ARG A 68 -16.17 10.72 -0.73
N ARG A 69 -15.54 9.61 -1.09
CA ARG A 69 -14.58 9.51 -2.19
C ARG A 69 -15.22 8.90 -3.42
N SER A 70 -14.88 9.44 -4.57
CA SER A 70 -15.22 8.88 -5.86
C SER A 70 -14.49 7.56 -6.10
N ASP A 71 -15.05 6.72 -6.97
CA ASP A 71 -14.42 5.47 -7.39
C ASP A 71 -13.02 5.70 -7.99
N ASP A 72 -12.83 6.79 -8.72
CA ASP A 72 -11.54 7.16 -9.31
C ASP A 72 -10.49 7.53 -8.25
N GLU A 73 -10.89 8.27 -7.20
CA GLU A 73 -10.00 8.58 -6.07
C GLU A 73 -9.58 7.32 -5.32
N VAL A 74 -10.51 6.40 -5.06
CA VAL A 74 -10.20 5.15 -4.35
C VAL A 74 -9.35 4.22 -5.22
N LYS A 75 -9.64 4.15 -6.52
CA LYS A 75 -8.83 3.42 -7.50
C LYS A 75 -7.40 3.95 -7.52
N ALA A 76 -7.22 5.27 -7.60
CA ALA A 76 -5.89 5.90 -7.58
C ALA A 76 -5.13 5.53 -6.30
N ALA A 77 -5.79 5.61 -5.14
CA ALA A 77 -5.19 5.25 -3.86
C ALA A 77 -4.76 3.77 -3.78
N PHE A 78 -5.50 2.85 -4.39
CA PHE A 78 -5.11 1.43 -4.44
C PHE A 78 -3.89 1.20 -5.31
N LEU A 79 -3.82 1.86 -6.46
CA LEU A 79 -2.68 1.76 -7.37
C LEU A 79 -1.43 2.41 -6.75
N GLU A 80 -1.58 3.54 -6.08
CA GLU A 80 -0.51 4.21 -5.34
C GLU A 80 0.02 3.32 -4.22
N ALA A 81 -0.87 2.71 -3.44
CA ALA A 81 -0.48 1.78 -2.38
C ALA A 81 0.24 0.53 -2.95
N ALA A 82 -0.23 0.00 -4.08
CA ALA A 82 0.42 -1.12 -4.75
C ALA A 82 1.83 -0.77 -5.24
N ASP A 83 2.02 0.42 -5.80
CA ASP A 83 3.31 0.92 -6.27
C ASP A 83 4.29 1.15 -5.10
N MET A 84 3.83 1.74 -4.01
CA MET A 84 4.63 1.90 -2.79
C MET A 84 5.10 0.56 -2.22
N ILE A 85 4.19 -0.42 -2.10
CA ILE A 85 4.54 -1.76 -1.61
C ILE A 85 5.55 -2.43 -2.56
N ARG A 86 5.37 -2.29 -3.89
CA ARG A 86 6.32 -2.83 -4.88
C ARG A 86 7.70 -2.21 -4.73
N THR A 87 7.78 -0.89 -4.60
CA THR A 87 9.05 -0.17 -4.42
C THR A 87 9.78 -0.63 -3.17
N LEU A 88 9.07 -0.72 -2.03
CA LEU A 88 9.65 -1.20 -0.78
C LEU A 88 10.10 -2.66 -0.88
N LYS A 89 9.33 -3.50 -1.58
CA LYS A 89 9.71 -4.90 -1.82
C LYS A 89 11.03 -5.00 -2.58
N ILE A 90 11.21 -4.22 -3.66
CA ILE A 90 12.45 -4.23 -4.44
C ILE A 90 13.66 -3.86 -3.56
N VAL A 91 13.50 -2.85 -2.71
CA VAL A 91 14.56 -2.44 -1.76
C VAL A 91 14.86 -3.54 -0.73
N LEU A 92 13.83 -4.21 -0.21
CA LEU A 92 14.00 -5.33 0.72
C LEU A 92 14.68 -6.53 0.07
N ASP A 93 14.27 -6.90 -1.15
CA ASP A 93 14.89 -8.01 -1.89
C ASP A 93 16.37 -7.72 -2.15
N ALA A 94 16.71 -6.50 -2.61
CA ALA A 94 18.10 -6.09 -2.83
C ALA A 94 18.92 -6.10 -1.52
N LYS A 95 18.33 -5.69 -0.40
CA LYS A 95 18.98 -5.74 0.92
C LYS A 95 19.23 -7.19 1.35
N ASP A 96 18.28 -8.09 1.11
CA ASP A 96 18.41 -9.51 1.43
C ASP A 96 19.50 -10.19 0.57
N GLU A 97 19.61 -9.85 -0.72
CA GLU A 97 20.69 -10.31 -1.62
C GLU A 97 22.07 -9.88 -1.11
N VAL A 98 22.23 -8.59 -0.77
CA VAL A 98 23.47 -8.06 -0.20
C VAL A 98 23.84 -8.75 1.12
N LEU A 99 22.86 -9.02 2.00
CA LEU A 99 23.09 -9.72 3.27
C LEU A 99 23.46 -11.20 3.08
N ARG A 100 23.03 -11.82 1.97
CA ARG A 100 23.39 -13.20 1.62
C ARG A 100 24.77 -13.31 0.96
N GLY A 101 25.39 -12.18 0.60
CA GLY A 101 26.73 -12.13 0.03
C GLY A 101 26.80 -12.57 -1.44
N GLU A 102 25.70 -12.41 -2.18
CA GLU A 102 25.62 -12.63 -3.63
C GLU A 102 26.08 -11.39 -4.42
#